data_AF-A0A5E6NAU8-F1
#
_entry.id   AF-A0A5E6NAU8-F1
#
_cell.length_a   1.000
_cell.length_b   1.000
_cell.length_c   1.000
_cell.angle_alpha   90.00
_cell.angle_beta   90.00
_cell.angle_gamma   90.00
#
_symmetry.space_group_name_H-M   'P 1'
#
loop_
_entity.id
_entity.type
_entity.pdbx_description
1 polymer ?
#
loop_
_entity_poly.entity_id
_entity_poly.type
_entity_poly.pdbx_seq_one_letter_code
_entity_poly.pdbx_strand_id
1 'polypeptide(L)'
;MTAKQVNINTQAHTQLTGSLIAATDTGDKDGNDNGQLNLTTNSLSASSLNTTTNNKSNSIGLNAGGNANTNSAKLNRVSLDYTNNKHNSKTKVLATLGSGNIQIADIDQNNSKSKSKFQSKSNSKSNSKSKSNTKLLNRDIKDTEVNIYNIASHKGLKGEIDTRLLTKNGRIQIAKDIKKSGMITSAIQQNSQYR
;
A
#
# COMPACT_ATOMS: atom_id res chain seq x y z
N MET A 1 -4.53 -20.36 0.05
CA MET A 1 -5.39 -21.44 0.58
C MET A 1 -4.98 -21.67 2.02
N THR A 2 -5.93 -21.55 2.95
CA THR A 2 -5.73 -21.82 4.37
C THR A 2 -6.86 -22.68 4.90
N ALA A 3 -6.53 -23.66 5.73
CA ALA A 3 -7.47 -24.55 6.40
C ALA A 3 -6.80 -25.18 7.62
N LYS A 4 -7.59 -25.74 8.55
CA LYS A 4 -7.07 -26.41 9.75
C LYS A 4 -6.05 -27.51 9.43
N GLN A 5 -6.26 -28.23 8.34
CA GLN A 5 -5.30 -29.16 7.75
C GLN A 5 -5.32 -28.94 6.24
N VAL A 6 -4.15 -28.92 5.60
CA VAL A 6 -4.03 -28.79 4.14
C VAL A 6 -3.22 -29.97 3.62
N ASN A 7 -3.83 -30.78 2.76
CA ASN A 7 -3.16 -31.89 2.08
C ASN A 7 -3.18 -31.63 0.57
N ILE A 8 -2.00 -31.45 -0.02
CA ILE A 8 -1.83 -31.21 -1.45
C ILE A 8 -0.91 -32.29 -1.99
N ASN A 9 -1.40 -33.05 -2.97
CA ASN A 9 -0.63 -34.07 -3.67
C ASN A 9 -0.69 -33.81 -5.17
N THR A 10 0.45 -33.45 -5.77
CA THR A 10 0.57 -33.20 -7.20
C THR A 10 1.62 -34.11 -7.81
N GLN A 11 1.21 -34.95 -8.76
CA GLN A 11 2.13 -35.84 -9.48
C GLN A 11 3.05 -35.07 -10.46
N ALA A 12 2.76 -33.79 -10.72
CA ALA A 12 3.48 -32.92 -11.63
C ALA A 12 4.19 -31.76 -10.88
N HIS A 13 4.71 -30.80 -11.64
CA HIS A 13 5.34 -29.59 -11.12
C HIS A 13 4.32 -28.64 -10.49
N THR A 14 4.66 -28.09 -9.32
CA THR A 14 3.90 -27.03 -8.65
C THR A 14 4.62 -25.69 -8.82
N GLN A 15 3.87 -24.66 -9.21
CA GLN A 15 4.35 -23.27 -9.26
C GLN A 15 3.62 -22.42 -8.22
N LEU A 16 4.38 -21.69 -7.40
CA LEU A 16 3.84 -20.71 -6.46
C LEU A 16 4.24 -19.31 -6.91
N THR A 17 3.27 -18.48 -7.32
CA THR A 17 3.51 -17.10 -7.73
C THR A 17 2.72 -16.14 -6.84
N GLY A 18 3.41 -15.42 -5.95
CA GLY A 18 2.77 -14.51 -4.99
C GLY A 18 1.64 -15.14 -4.17
N SER A 19 1.69 -16.47 -4.00
CA SER A 19 0.61 -17.27 -3.42
C SER A 19 0.96 -17.70 -2.01
N LEU A 20 -0.03 -17.72 -1.10
CA LEU A 20 0.09 -18.28 0.25
C LEU A 20 -0.62 -19.65 0.34
N ILE A 21 0.12 -20.67 0.75
CA ILE A 21 -0.42 -22.00 1.12
C ILE A 21 0.04 -22.32 2.53
N ALA A 22 -0.87 -22.39 3.48
CA ALA A 22 -0.55 -22.70 4.87
C ALA A 22 -1.70 -23.45 5.52
N ALA A 23 -1.42 -24.18 6.59
CA ALA A 23 -2.48 -24.72 7.43
C ALA A 23 -2.61 -23.80 8.66
N THR A 24 -3.81 -23.28 8.89
CA THR A 24 -4.09 -22.33 9.98
C THR A 24 -5.31 -22.83 10.75
N ASP A 25 -5.33 -22.69 12.07
CA ASP A 25 -6.52 -23.07 12.83
C ASP A 25 -7.69 -22.12 12.50
N THR A 26 -8.86 -22.68 12.22
CA THR A 26 -10.07 -21.90 11.86
C THR A 26 -10.60 -21.05 13.01
N GLY A 27 -10.17 -21.34 14.26
CA GLY A 27 -10.49 -20.55 15.45
C GLY A 27 -9.43 -19.52 15.83
N ASP A 28 -8.27 -19.54 15.19
CA ASP A 28 -7.17 -18.60 15.47
C ASP A 28 -7.37 -17.30 14.70
N LYS A 29 -7.63 -16.20 15.42
CA LYS A 29 -7.82 -14.86 14.84
C LYS A 29 -6.54 -14.27 14.29
N ASP A 30 -5.39 -14.75 14.77
CA ASP A 30 -4.08 -14.29 14.34
C ASP A 30 -3.60 -15.05 13.09
N GLY A 31 -4.35 -16.08 12.67
CA GLY A 31 -4.10 -16.85 11.45
C GLY A 31 -2.73 -17.51 11.43
N ASN A 32 -2.20 -17.95 12.58
CA ASN A 32 -0.88 -18.55 12.67
C ASN A 32 -0.83 -19.90 11.95
N ASP A 33 0.36 -20.23 11.45
CA ASP A 33 0.59 -21.52 10.84
C ASP A 33 0.61 -22.58 11.94
N ASN A 34 -0.14 -23.66 11.74
CA ASN A 34 -0.32 -24.72 12.72
C ASN A 34 0.50 -25.98 12.40
N GLY A 35 1.36 -25.93 11.38
CA GLY A 35 2.22 -27.03 10.97
C GLY A 35 1.51 -28.20 10.27
N GLN A 36 0.19 -28.11 10.04
CA GLN A 36 -0.65 -29.19 9.50
C GLN A 36 -0.72 -29.18 7.96
N LEU A 37 0.27 -28.59 7.30
CA LEU A 37 0.41 -28.64 5.85
C LEU A 37 1.20 -29.90 5.45
N ASN A 38 0.59 -30.72 4.61
CA ASN A 38 1.27 -31.81 3.89
C ASN A 38 1.27 -31.48 2.40
N LEU A 39 2.44 -31.14 1.83
CA LEU A 39 2.62 -30.90 0.41
C LEU A 39 3.53 -31.97 -0.19
N THR A 40 3.01 -32.77 -1.10
CA THR A 40 3.77 -33.69 -1.94
C THR A 40 3.69 -33.22 -3.39
N THR A 41 4.83 -32.86 -3.99
CA THR A 41 4.91 -32.44 -5.40
C THR A 41 6.11 -33.06 -6.08
N ASN A 42 6.05 -33.23 -7.39
CA ASN A 42 7.16 -33.79 -8.16
C ASN A 42 8.30 -32.77 -8.37
N SER A 43 7.96 -31.49 -8.49
CA SER A 43 8.93 -30.38 -8.45
C SER A 43 8.24 -29.11 -7.96
N LEU A 44 8.99 -28.12 -7.49
CA LEU A 44 8.46 -26.88 -6.94
C LEU A 44 9.26 -25.67 -7.44
N SER A 45 8.58 -24.66 -7.97
CA SER A 45 9.15 -23.36 -8.26
C SER A 45 8.36 -22.24 -7.59
N ALA A 46 9.06 -21.15 -7.33
CA ALA A 46 8.58 -20.03 -6.54
C ALA A 46 8.91 -18.71 -7.25
N SER A 47 7.95 -17.82 -7.36
CA SER A 47 8.16 -16.45 -7.83
C SER A 47 7.35 -15.46 -7.01
N SER A 48 7.91 -14.27 -6.80
CA SER A 48 7.16 -13.17 -6.19
C SER A 48 6.37 -12.41 -7.25
N LEU A 49 5.24 -11.83 -6.86
CA LEU A 49 4.42 -10.99 -7.72
C LEU A 49 4.62 -9.52 -7.34
N ASN A 50 4.90 -8.65 -8.32
CA ASN A 50 4.98 -7.21 -8.07
C ASN A 50 3.60 -6.59 -8.29
N THR A 51 3.11 -5.86 -7.31
CA THR A 51 1.87 -5.07 -7.41
C THR A 51 2.24 -3.60 -7.44
N THR A 52 1.70 -2.85 -8.40
CA THR A 52 1.94 -1.40 -8.49
C THR A 52 0.61 -0.69 -8.48
N THR A 53 0.44 0.26 -7.57
CA THR A 53 -0.76 1.08 -7.43
C THR A 53 -0.41 2.52 -7.74
N ASN A 54 -1.08 3.10 -8.73
CA ASN A 54 -0.87 4.49 -9.13
C ASN A 54 -2.20 5.23 -9.02
N ASN A 55 -2.31 6.08 -8.01
CA ASN A 55 -3.49 6.90 -7.79
C ASN A 55 -3.14 8.35 -8.09
N LYS A 56 -3.92 8.97 -8.97
CA LYS A 56 -3.88 10.41 -9.24
C LYS A 56 -5.26 10.96 -8.94
N SER A 57 -5.35 11.95 -8.08
CA SER A 57 -6.59 12.66 -7.80
C SER A 57 -6.37 14.15 -7.95
N ASN A 58 -7.26 14.79 -8.69
CA ASN A 58 -7.32 16.23 -8.83
C ASN A 58 -8.67 16.66 -8.26
N SER A 59 -8.68 17.70 -7.44
CA SER A 59 -9.93 18.29 -6.98
C SER A 59 -9.85 19.81 -7.00
N ILE A 60 -10.98 20.40 -7.31
CA ILE A 60 -11.21 21.84 -7.25
C ILE A 60 -12.41 22.02 -6.32
N GLY A 61 -12.20 22.70 -5.21
CA GLY A 61 -13.21 23.06 -4.24
C GLY A 61 -13.49 24.56 -4.29
N LEU A 62 -14.77 24.92 -4.44
CA LEU A 62 -15.25 26.29 -4.24
C LEU A 62 -16.04 26.31 -2.95
N ASN A 63 -15.62 27.16 -2.01
CA ASN A 63 -16.32 27.35 -0.75
C ASN A 63 -16.73 28.81 -0.59
N ALA A 64 -17.98 29.05 -0.22
CA ALA A 64 -18.54 30.38 -0.05
C ALA A 64 -19.05 30.53 1.39
N GLY A 65 -18.40 31.40 2.15
CA GLY A 65 -18.76 31.70 3.54
C GLY A 65 -19.57 32.99 3.63
N GLY A 66 -20.79 32.92 4.16
CA GLY A 66 -21.68 34.05 4.37
C GLY A 66 -22.42 33.99 5.68
N ASN A 67 -22.85 35.15 6.18
CA ASN A 67 -23.72 35.24 7.35
C ASN A 67 -25.17 35.39 6.89
N ALA A 68 -26.06 34.55 7.42
CA ALA A 68 -27.49 34.61 7.11
C ALA A 68 -28.21 35.41 8.21
N ASN A 69 -28.28 36.73 8.07
CA ASN A 69 -29.10 37.59 8.91
C ASN A 69 -30.09 38.41 8.06
N THR A 70 -31.39 38.17 8.30
CA THR A 70 -32.59 38.84 7.74
C THR A 70 -32.65 38.99 6.20
N ASN A 71 -33.56 38.25 5.56
CA ASN A 71 -34.02 38.36 4.15
C ASN A 71 -32.96 38.44 3.02
N SER A 72 -31.66 38.34 3.31
CA SER A 72 -30.60 38.31 2.30
C SER A 72 -29.37 37.55 2.78
N ALA A 73 -28.87 36.62 1.96
CA ALA A 73 -27.62 35.92 2.23
C ALA A 73 -26.45 36.80 1.77
N LYS A 74 -25.67 37.34 2.72
CA LYS A 74 -24.46 38.10 2.40
C LYS A 74 -23.26 37.18 2.44
N LEU A 75 -22.71 36.88 1.27
CA LEU A 75 -21.41 36.22 1.15
C LEU A 75 -20.32 37.24 1.50
N ASN A 76 -19.39 36.85 2.37
CA ASN A 76 -18.28 37.71 2.77
C ASN A 76 -16.98 37.26 2.11
N ARG A 77 -16.78 35.94 1.95
CA ARG A 77 -15.59 35.37 1.30
C ARG A 77 -15.96 34.20 0.41
N VAL A 78 -15.22 34.07 -0.69
CA VAL A 78 -15.18 32.87 -1.52
C VAL A 78 -13.75 32.39 -1.55
N SER A 79 -13.54 31.10 -1.29
CA SER A 79 -12.25 30.44 -1.39
C SER A 79 -12.24 29.42 -2.54
N LEU A 80 -11.08 29.32 -3.17
CA LEU A 80 -10.76 28.34 -4.19
C LEU A 80 -9.61 27.48 -3.67
N ASP A 81 -9.90 26.20 -3.51
CA ASP A 81 -8.94 25.17 -3.16
C ASP A 81 -8.68 24.30 -4.39
N TYR A 82 -7.45 24.28 -4.87
CA TYR A 82 -7.00 23.33 -5.88
C TYR A 82 -6.03 22.34 -5.25
N THR A 83 -6.26 21.06 -5.48
CA THR A 83 -5.32 20.01 -5.12
C THR A 83 -5.09 19.03 -6.26
N ASN A 84 -3.85 18.58 -6.39
CA ASN A 84 -3.39 17.57 -7.31
C ASN A 84 -2.47 16.64 -6.53
N ASN A 85 -2.99 15.45 -6.26
CA ASN A 85 -2.34 14.45 -5.45
C ASN A 85 -1.96 13.27 -6.33
N LYS A 86 -0.72 12.83 -6.19
CA LYS A 86 -0.20 11.64 -6.85
C LYS A 86 0.37 10.72 -5.78
N HIS A 87 -0.15 9.50 -5.72
CA HIS A 87 0.33 8.45 -4.85
C HIS A 87 0.74 7.27 -5.72
N ASN A 88 2.01 6.86 -5.65
CA ASN A 88 2.49 5.66 -6.33
C ASN A 88 3.13 4.75 -5.30
N SER A 89 2.66 3.51 -5.23
CA SER A 89 3.24 2.48 -4.40
C SER A 89 3.54 1.26 -5.23
N LYS A 90 4.58 0.53 -4.81
CA LYS A 90 4.90 -0.79 -5.33
C LYS A 90 5.20 -1.72 -4.19
N THR A 91 4.51 -2.85 -4.17
CA THR A 91 4.70 -3.93 -3.23
C THR A 91 5.10 -5.20 -3.97
N LYS A 92 5.69 -6.14 -3.24
CA LYS A 92 6.03 -7.47 -3.72
C LYS A 92 5.34 -8.49 -2.83
N VAL A 93 4.40 -9.24 -3.40
CA VAL A 93 3.76 -10.38 -2.76
C VAL A 93 4.67 -11.59 -2.92
N LEU A 94 5.13 -12.14 -1.81
CA LEU A 94 6.04 -13.28 -1.77
C LEU A 94 5.26 -14.58 -2.01
N ALA A 95 5.88 -15.54 -2.69
CA ALA A 95 5.39 -16.91 -2.66
C ALA A 95 5.68 -17.51 -1.28
N THR A 96 4.63 -17.79 -0.54
CA THR A 96 4.68 -18.20 0.86
C THR A 96 4.07 -19.58 1.03
N LEU A 97 4.75 -20.42 1.79
CA LEU A 97 4.29 -21.77 2.11
C LEU A 97 4.53 -22.01 3.61
N GLY A 98 3.50 -22.49 4.29
CA GLY A 98 3.49 -22.70 5.74
C GLY A 98 4.47 -23.79 6.17
N SER A 99 4.59 -23.96 7.47
CA SER A 99 5.36 -25.05 8.04
C SER A 99 4.55 -26.35 8.01
N GLY A 100 5.24 -27.48 7.98
CA GLY A 100 4.63 -28.79 7.84
C GLY A 100 5.51 -29.73 7.03
N ASN A 101 4.95 -30.88 6.64
CA ASN A 101 5.66 -31.88 5.86
C ASN A 101 5.64 -31.51 4.37
N ILE A 102 6.80 -31.15 3.82
CA ILE A 102 6.97 -30.78 2.42
C ILE A 102 7.87 -31.80 1.74
N GLN A 103 7.30 -32.61 0.87
CA GLN A 103 7.99 -33.61 0.06
C GLN A 103 8.02 -33.14 -1.39
N ILE A 104 9.22 -32.85 -1.87
CA ILE A 104 9.45 -32.52 -3.28
C ILE A 104 10.25 -33.68 -3.86
N ALA A 105 9.67 -34.38 -4.83
CA ALA A 105 10.34 -35.50 -5.46
C ALA A 105 11.65 -35.01 -6.09
N ASP A 106 12.69 -35.79 -5.86
CA ASP A 106 13.99 -35.53 -6.41
C ASP A 106 14.04 -36.12 -7.82
N ILE A 107 13.58 -35.38 -8.83
CA ILE A 107 13.84 -35.80 -10.21
C ILE A 107 15.27 -35.41 -10.56
N ASP A 108 16.18 -36.34 -10.30
CA ASP A 108 17.33 -36.53 -11.16
C ASP A 108 16.83 -36.53 -12.61
N GLN A 109 17.07 -35.43 -13.33
CA GLN A 109 16.90 -35.35 -14.77
C GLN A 109 17.99 -36.16 -15.49
N ASN A 110 18.11 -37.45 -15.19
CA ASN A 110 18.97 -38.40 -15.89
C ASN A 110 18.14 -39.50 -16.53
N ASN A 111 17.09 -39.12 -17.27
CA ASN A 111 16.48 -39.99 -18.28
C ASN A 111 17.11 -39.76 -19.67
N SER A 112 18.45 -39.67 -19.70
CA SER A 112 19.23 -39.88 -20.92
C SER A 112 19.92 -41.23 -20.81
N LYS A 113 19.20 -42.28 -21.26
CA LYS A 113 19.72 -43.53 -21.85
C LYS A 113 21.14 -43.95 -21.43
N SER A 114 21.25 -44.88 -20.48
CA SER A 114 22.20 -45.98 -20.64
C SER A 114 21.82 -47.18 -19.77
N LYS A 115 21.63 -48.32 -20.43
CA LYS A 115 21.50 -49.64 -19.80
C LYS A 115 22.86 -50.02 -19.22
N SER A 116 22.99 -50.13 -17.90
CA SER A 116 24.00 -51.03 -17.34
C SER A 116 23.51 -51.63 -16.02
N LYS A 117 23.56 -52.96 -16.00
CA LYS A 117 23.15 -53.84 -14.91
C LYS A 117 24.34 -53.94 -13.95
N PHE A 118 24.25 -53.36 -12.76
CA PHE A 118 25.18 -53.64 -11.68
C PHE A 118 24.43 -53.82 -10.36
N GLN A 119 24.42 -55.06 -9.87
CA GLN A 119 24.19 -55.34 -8.46
C GLN A 119 25.40 -54.83 -7.69
N SER A 120 25.19 -53.96 -6.70
CA SER A 120 26.14 -53.81 -5.60
C SER A 120 25.43 -53.30 -4.34
N LYS A 121 25.57 -54.05 -3.25
CA LYS A 121 25.31 -53.59 -1.89
C LYS A 121 26.33 -52.50 -1.55
N SER A 122 25.88 -51.30 -1.23
CA SER A 122 26.71 -50.33 -0.51
C SER A 122 25.86 -49.40 0.35
N ASN A 123 26.16 -49.42 1.65
CA ASN A 123 25.86 -48.32 2.56
C ASN A 123 26.48 -47.05 1.96
N SER A 124 25.65 -46.08 1.60
CA SER A 124 26.13 -44.75 1.21
C SER A 124 25.24 -43.70 1.84
N LYS A 125 25.86 -42.97 2.75
CA LYS A 125 25.40 -41.72 3.36
C LYS A 125 24.92 -40.80 2.24
N SER A 126 23.60 -40.64 2.12
CA SER A 126 22.98 -39.82 1.08
C SER A 126 23.39 -38.37 1.26
N ASN A 127 24.37 -37.94 0.46
CA ASN A 127 24.54 -36.55 0.07
C ASN A 127 23.75 -36.32 -1.24
N SER A 128 22.45 -36.66 -1.27
CA SER A 128 21.55 -35.99 -2.22
C SER A 128 21.37 -34.56 -1.74
N LYS A 129 22.12 -33.63 -2.32
CA LYS A 129 21.73 -32.22 -2.38
C LYS A 129 21.10 -31.96 -3.74
N SER A 130 20.02 -32.66 -4.03
CA SER A 130 19.02 -32.06 -4.89
C SER A 130 18.44 -30.85 -4.21
N LYS A 131 18.73 -29.70 -4.81
CA LYS A 131 18.29 -28.40 -4.32
C LYS A 131 16.82 -28.23 -4.68
N SER A 132 15.92 -28.92 -3.98
CA SER A 132 14.53 -28.48 -3.92
C SER A 132 14.52 -27.13 -3.16
N ASN A 133 14.47 -26.04 -3.92
CA ASN A 133 14.75 -24.68 -3.44
C ASN A 133 13.58 -24.08 -2.65
N THR A 134 13.09 -24.76 -1.62
CA THR A 134 12.21 -24.12 -0.62
C THR A 134 12.92 -22.98 0.12
N LYS A 135 14.26 -22.94 0.08
CA LYS A 135 15.10 -21.85 0.61
C LYS A 135 14.77 -20.47 0.04
N LEU A 136 14.25 -20.39 -1.19
CA LEU A 136 13.87 -19.12 -1.82
C LEU A 136 12.42 -18.72 -1.53
N LEU A 137 11.63 -19.60 -0.93
CA LEU A 137 10.26 -19.28 -0.56
C LEU A 137 10.22 -18.59 0.81
N ASN A 138 9.27 -17.68 0.97
CA ASN A 138 8.96 -17.12 2.27
C ASN A 138 8.28 -18.18 3.16
N ARG A 139 8.80 -18.43 4.36
CA ARG A 139 8.19 -19.36 5.34
C ARG A 139 7.34 -18.64 6.37
N ASP A 140 7.44 -17.31 6.44
CA ASP A 140 6.63 -16.50 7.34
C ASP A 140 5.28 -16.22 6.68
N ILE A 141 4.23 -16.80 7.25
CA ILE A 141 2.88 -16.65 6.70
C ILE A 141 2.21 -15.32 7.09
N LYS A 142 2.79 -14.55 8.01
CA LYS A 142 2.30 -13.22 8.40
C LYS A 142 2.84 -12.16 7.45
N ASP A 143 4.14 -12.20 7.19
CA ASP A 143 4.83 -11.22 6.35
C ASP A 143 4.88 -11.67 4.88
N THR A 144 3.72 -11.71 4.23
CA THR A 144 3.61 -12.15 2.82
C THR A 144 3.87 -11.06 1.81
N GLU A 145 4.00 -9.80 2.24
CA GLU A 145 4.23 -8.66 1.36
C GLU A 145 5.40 -7.81 1.83
N VAL A 146 6.17 -7.29 0.86
CA VAL A 146 7.25 -6.33 1.11
C VAL A 146 6.99 -5.05 0.33
N ASN A 147 7.04 -3.92 1.03
CA ASN A 147 6.99 -2.60 0.39
C ASN A 147 8.31 -2.35 -0.34
N ILE A 148 8.25 -2.09 -1.66
CA ILE A 148 9.42 -1.68 -2.44
C ILE A 148 9.57 -0.16 -2.38
N TYR A 149 8.49 0.56 -2.64
CA TYR A 149 8.42 2.01 -2.44
C TYR A 149 6.99 2.45 -2.18
N ASN A 150 6.85 3.56 -1.45
CA ASN A 150 5.57 4.23 -1.26
C ASN A 150 5.81 5.75 -1.31
N ILE A 151 5.44 6.38 -2.42
CA ILE A 151 5.75 7.78 -2.70
C ILE A 151 4.45 8.56 -2.90
N ALA A 152 4.21 9.51 -2.01
CA ALA A 152 3.12 10.48 -2.12
C ALA A 152 3.67 11.86 -2.50
N SER A 153 3.01 12.52 -3.44
CA SER A 153 3.25 13.91 -3.81
C SER A 153 1.94 14.67 -3.77
N HIS A 154 1.93 15.80 -3.07
CA HIS A 154 0.80 16.70 -2.98
C HIS A 154 1.21 18.05 -3.57
N LYS A 155 0.43 18.55 -4.52
CA LYS A 155 0.51 19.94 -5.01
C LYS A 155 -0.84 20.59 -4.80
N GLY A 156 -0.87 21.72 -4.14
CA GLY A 156 -2.11 22.45 -3.95
C GLY A 156 -1.89 23.95 -3.93
N LEU A 157 -2.96 24.67 -4.26
CA LEU A 157 -3.05 26.12 -4.18
C LEU A 157 -4.35 26.46 -3.45
N LYS A 158 -4.27 27.38 -2.50
CA LYS A 158 -5.43 27.93 -1.81
C LYS A 158 -5.47 29.43 -2.01
N GLY A 159 -6.63 29.97 -2.37
CA GLY A 159 -6.82 31.40 -2.52
C GLY A 159 -8.18 31.83 -1.97
N GLU A 160 -8.22 33.01 -1.34
CA GLU A 160 -9.46 33.64 -0.87
C GLU A 160 -9.66 34.99 -1.54
N ILE A 161 -10.91 35.31 -1.87
CA ILE A 161 -11.29 36.60 -2.45
C ILE A 161 -12.35 37.25 -1.53
N ASP A 162 -12.10 38.50 -1.14
CA ASP A 162 -13.12 39.36 -0.52
C ASP A 162 -14.16 39.72 -1.58
N THR A 163 -15.36 39.17 -1.43
CA THR A 163 -16.47 39.33 -2.39
C THR A 163 -16.90 40.80 -2.56
N ARG A 164 -16.61 41.67 -1.59
CA ARG A 164 -16.88 43.11 -1.68
C ARG A 164 -16.09 43.77 -2.81
N LEU A 165 -14.95 43.21 -3.21
CA LEU A 165 -14.16 43.69 -4.35
C LEU A 165 -14.96 43.65 -5.67
N LEU A 166 -15.89 42.70 -5.79
CA LEU A 166 -16.67 42.45 -7.00
C LEU A 166 -17.77 43.49 -7.24
N THR A 167 -18.22 44.22 -6.20
CA THR A 167 -19.33 45.19 -6.30
C THR A 167 -18.87 46.63 -6.08
N LYS A 168 -19.50 47.60 -6.75
CA LYS A 168 -19.18 49.03 -6.58
C LYS A 168 -19.38 49.48 -5.12
N ASN A 169 -20.51 49.11 -4.52
CA ASN A 169 -20.83 49.44 -3.13
C ASN A 169 -19.87 48.77 -2.15
N GLY A 170 -19.44 47.54 -2.43
CA GLY A 170 -18.43 46.84 -1.64
C GLY A 170 -17.06 47.52 -1.69
N ARG A 171 -16.61 47.95 -2.88
CA ARG A 171 -15.36 48.72 -3.03
C ARG A 171 -15.40 50.06 -2.29
N ILE A 172 -16.54 50.74 -2.27
CA ILE A 172 -16.73 51.97 -1.48
C ILE A 172 -16.62 51.68 0.02
N GLN A 173 -17.21 50.58 0.50
CA GLN A 173 -17.08 50.16 1.90
C GLN A 173 -15.63 49.86 2.26
N ILE A 174 -14.92 49.09 1.43
CA ILE A 174 -13.50 48.80 1.62
C ILE A 174 -12.68 50.10 1.70
N ALA A 175 -12.91 51.05 0.80
CA ALA A 175 -12.20 52.33 0.82
C ALA A 175 -12.45 53.12 2.11
N LYS A 176 -13.69 53.12 2.61
CA LYS A 176 -14.04 53.75 3.89
C LYS A 176 -13.37 53.05 5.07
N ASP A 177 -13.34 51.72 5.07
CA ASP A 177 -12.70 50.90 6.10
C ASP A 177 -11.19 51.18 6.17
N ILE A 178 -10.52 51.22 5.01
CA ILE A 178 -9.09 51.55 4.91
C ILE A 178 -8.80 52.95 5.47
N LYS A 179 -9.59 53.96 5.07
CA LYS A 179 -9.43 55.34 5.54
C LYS A 179 -9.63 55.46 7.06
N LYS A 180 -10.66 54.81 7.60
CA LYS A 180 -10.94 54.79 9.04
C LYS A 180 -9.81 54.09 9.81
N SER A 181 -9.33 52.96 9.30
CA SER A 181 -8.21 52.22 9.90
C SER A 181 -6.95 53.08 9.98
N GLY A 182 -6.61 53.80 8.89
CA GLY A 182 -5.46 54.71 8.87
C GLY A 182 -5.55 55.83 9.92
N MET A 183 -6.73 56.41 10.11
CA MET A 183 -6.95 57.43 11.15
C MET A 183 -6.76 56.87 12.56
N ILE A 184 -7.24 55.65 12.82
CA ILE A 184 -7.08 54.97 14.12
C ILE A 184 -5.60 54.71 14.39
N THR A 185 -4.84 54.21 13.41
CA THR A 185 -3.40 53.98 13.58
C THR A 185 -2.65 55.26 13.91
N SER A 186 -2.98 56.38 13.25
CA SER A 186 -2.37 57.67 13.54
C SER A 186 -2.71 58.18 14.95
N ALA A 187 -3.96 58.03 15.39
CA ALA A 187 -4.38 58.45 16.73
C ALA A 187 -3.73 57.61 17.85
N ILE A 188 -3.52 56.31 17.62
CA ILE A 188 -2.79 55.43 18.55
C ILE A 188 -1.31 55.83 18.61
N GLN A 189 -0.67 56.07 17.45
CA GLN A 189 0.73 56.47 17.39
C GLN A 189 0.97 57.82 18.08
N GLN A 190 0.08 58.80 17.88
CA GLN A 190 0.15 60.07 18.59
C GLN A 190 0.06 59.86 20.11
N ASN A 191 -0.92 59.11 20.60
CA ASN A 191 -1.05 58.85 22.05
C ASN A 191 0.10 58.03 22.65
N SER A 192 0.78 57.18 21.86
CA SER A 192 1.95 56.43 22.32
C SER A 192 3.22 57.28 22.43
N GLN A 193 3.28 58.45 21.79
CA GLN A 193 4.39 59.41 21.92
C GLN A 193 4.22 60.37 23.11
N TYR A 194 3.06 60.31 23.79
CA TYR A 194 2.74 61.11 24.98
C TYR A 194 2.70 60.26 26.27
N ARG A 195 3.30 59.07 26.25
CA ARG A 195 3.60 58.24 27.43
C ARG A 195 5.10 58.05 27.57
#